data_AF-A0AAU9W943-F1
#
_entry.id   AF-A0AAU9W943-F1
#
_cell.length_a   1.000
_cell.length_b   1.000
_cell.length_c   1.000
_cell.angle_alpha   90.00
_cell.angle_beta   90.00
_cell.angle_gamma   90.00
#
_symmetry.space_group_name_H-M   'P 1'
#
loop_
_entity.id
_entity.type
_entity.pdbx_description
1 polymer ?
#
loop_
_entity_poly.entity_id
_entity_poly.type
_entity_poly.pdbx_seq_one_letter_code
_entity_poly.pdbx_strand_id
1 'polypeptide(L)'
;MADRITQLQDALNQLADQFCNSVGILQQTAQPGNVFSGFEKRHAALFATLIARTAKDIDFLIESLPSEECSPELQAASLHKLEAESSAAGRKLEEAVARGEKLLELIQQALTDIAESRLRTK
;
A
#
# COMPACT_ATOMS: atom_id res chain seq x y z
N MET A 1 0.05 5.86 -3.24
CA MET A 1 -0.11 4.78 -2.27
C MET A 1 -0.26 5.46 -0.92
N ALA A 2 -1.50 5.60 -0.43
CA ALA A 2 -1.77 6.34 0.81
C ALA A 2 -1.29 5.50 2.00
N ASP A 3 -0.61 6.11 2.96
CA ASP A 3 -0.27 5.48 4.23
C ASP A 3 -1.54 5.06 4.99
N ARG A 4 -1.45 4.07 5.87
CA ARG A 4 -2.62 3.55 6.62
C ARG A 4 -3.27 4.63 7.46
N ILE A 5 -2.49 5.56 8.01
CA ILE A 5 -3.02 6.71 8.75
C ILE A 5 -3.80 7.64 7.81
N THR A 6 -3.29 7.91 6.60
CA THR A 6 -4.02 8.72 5.61
C THR A 6 -5.32 8.04 5.19
N GLN A 7 -5.31 6.72 4.96
CA GLN A 7 -6.52 5.96 4.63
C GLN A 7 -7.56 6.03 5.76
N LEU A 8 -7.12 5.97 7.02
CA LEU A 8 -7.99 6.10 8.18
C LEU A 8 -8.63 7.49 8.26
N GLN A 9 -7.85 8.55 7.98
CA GLN A 9 -8.36 9.92 7.90
C GLN A 9 -9.40 10.07 6.79
N ASP A 10 -9.15 9.52 5.61
CA ASP A 10 -10.10 9.56 4.49
C ASP A 10 -11.39 8.81 4.82
N ALA A 11 -11.30 7.63 5.45
CA ALA A 11 -12.46 6.85 5.87
C ALA A 11 -13.29 7.56 6.95
N LEU A 12 -12.65 8.24 7.90
CA LEU A 12 -13.33 9.07 8.90
C LEU A 12 -14.06 10.25 8.28
N ASN A 13 -13.43 10.95 7.34
CA ASN A 13 -14.06 12.05 6.60
C ASN A 13 -15.27 11.53 5.81
N GLN A 14 -15.12 10.39 5.13
CA GLN A 14 -16.22 9.75 4.40
C GLN A 14 -17.38 9.34 5.32
N LEU A 15 -17.09 8.84 6.53
CA LEU A 15 -18.10 8.51 7.52
C LEU A 15 -18.86 9.76 7.97
N ALA A 16 -18.15 10.86 8.25
CA ALA A 16 -18.75 12.14 8.62
C ALA A 16 -19.67 12.67 7.51
N ASP A 17 -19.23 12.62 6.26
CA ASP A 17 -20.04 13.01 5.10
C ASP A 17 -21.30 12.14 4.97
N GLN A 18 -21.19 10.83 5.17
CA GLN A 18 -22.35 9.93 5.15
C GLN A 18 -23.36 10.27 6.24
N PHE A 19 -22.91 10.60 7.45
CA PHE A 19 -23.79 11.04 8.53
C PHE A 19 -24.49 12.36 8.17
N CYS A 20 -23.75 13.39 7.76
CA CYS A 20 -24.32 14.68 7.39
C CYS A 20 -25.31 14.57 6.22
N ASN A 21 -24.94 13.83 5.17
CA ASN A 21 -25.81 13.60 4.02
C ASN A 21 -27.06 12.80 4.40
N SER A 22 -26.93 11.79 5.27
CA SER A 22 -28.07 11.00 5.73
C SER A 22 -29.09 11.84 6.48
N VAL A 23 -28.63 12.70 7.39
CA VAL A 23 -29.50 13.62 8.15
C VAL A 23 -30.14 14.64 7.23
N GLY A 24 -29.36 15.23 6.30
CA GLY A 24 -29.88 16.19 5.33
C GLY A 24 -31.00 15.60 4.46
N ILE A 25 -30.81 14.39 3.95
CA ILE A 25 -31.83 13.69 3.14
C ILE A 25 -33.05 13.35 3.99
N LEU A 26 -32.87 12.82 5.21
CA LEU A 26 -34.00 12.52 6.10
C LEU A 26 -34.84 13.77 6.43
N GLN A 27 -34.18 14.90 6.69
CA GLN A 27 -34.88 16.17 6.94
C GLN A 27 -35.60 16.68 5.70
N GLN A 28 -35.01 16.52 4.51
CA GLN A 28 -35.63 16.92 3.25
C GLN A 28 -36.86 16.06 2.91
N THR A 29 -36.83 14.76 3.22
CA THR A 29 -37.94 13.85 2.92
C THR A 29 -39.04 13.84 3.98
N ALA A 30 -38.75 14.38 5.18
CA ALA A 30 -39.68 14.43 6.29
C ALA A 30 -40.94 15.24 5.92
N GLN A 31 -42.05 14.56 5.67
CA GLN A 31 -43.35 15.20 5.48
C GLN A 31 -44.06 15.38 6.83
N PRO A 32 -44.63 16.57 7.14
CA PRO A 32 -45.46 16.74 8.31
C PRO A 32 -46.72 15.88 8.20
N GLY A 33 -46.82 14.83 9.02
CA GLY A 33 -48.04 14.03 9.20
C GLY A 33 -48.07 12.62 8.58
N ASN A 34 -47.09 12.23 7.75
CA ASN A 34 -47.05 10.87 7.16
C ASN A 34 -45.90 10.03 7.72
N VAL A 35 -46.19 9.25 8.77
CA VAL A 35 -45.23 8.42 9.52
C VAL A 35 -44.70 7.20 8.72
N PHE A 36 -45.24 6.91 7.52
CA PHE A 36 -44.97 5.65 6.81
C PHE A 36 -44.84 5.76 5.28
N SER A 37 -44.20 6.81 4.75
CA SER A 37 -43.81 6.80 3.33
C SER A 37 -42.63 5.83 3.11
N GLY A 38 -42.81 4.78 2.32
CA GLY A 38 -41.79 3.77 2.04
C GLY A 38 -40.51 4.31 1.37
N PHE A 39 -40.53 5.55 0.88
CA PHE A 39 -39.40 6.23 0.26
C PHE A 39 -38.30 6.60 1.28
N GLU A 40 -38.69 7.04 2.50
CA GLU A 40 -37.74 7.35 3.57
C GLU A 40 -36.97 6.11 4.03
N LYS A 41 -37.66 4.96 4.10
CA LYS A 41 -37.04 3.69 4.51
C LYS A 41 -35.93 3.25 3.56
N ARG A 42 -36.03 3.57 2.27
CA ARG A 42 -35.04 3.14 1.26
C ARG A 42 -33.74 3.96 1.35
N HIS A 43 -33.84 5.27 1.56
CA HIS A 43 -32.66 6.13 1.78
C HIS A 43 -32.04 5.87 3.15
N ALA A 44 -32.85 5.70 4.20
CA ALA A 44 -32.36 5.34 5.53
C ALA A 44 -31.60 4.01 5.52
N ALA A 45 -32.14 2.97 4.86
CA ALA A 45 -31.47 1.67 4.75
C ALA A 45 -30.16 1.75 3.94
N LEU A 46 -30.12 2.56 2.87
CA LEU A 46 -28.89 2.77 2.10
C LEU A 46 -27.80 3.44 2.95
N PHE A 47 -28.11 4.56 3.62
CA PHE A 47 -27.14 5.23 4.48
C PHE A 47 -26.72 4.38 5.67
N ALA A 48 -27.64 3.64 6.30
CA ALA A 48 -27.30 2.70 7.35
C ALA A 48 -26.30 1.63 6.87
N THR A 49 -26.47 1.13 5.65
CA THR A 49 -25.54 0.16 5.04
C THR A 49 -24.17 0.79 4.77
N LEU A 50 -24.14 2.01 4.23
CA LEU A 50 -22.89 2.73 3.94
C LEU A 50 -22.12 3.04 5.22
N ILE A 51 -22.81 3.59 6.23
CA ILE A 51 -22.23 3.92 7.54
C ILE A 51 -21.68 2.68 8.22
N ALA A 52 -22.45 1.59 8.29
CA ALA A 52 -22.01 0.35 8.92
C ALA A 52 -20.80 -0.27 8.20
N ARG A 53 -20.76 -0.18 6.87
CA ARG A 53 -19.62 -0.65 6.09
C ARG A 53 -18.38 0.21 6.34
N THR A 54 -18.50 1.53 6.23
CA THR A 54 -17.38 2.45 6.44
C THR A 54 -16.84 2.36 7.87
N ALA A 55 -17.70 2.18 8.88
CA ALA A 55 -17.27 1.91 10.25
C ALA A 55 -16.45 0.62 10.37
N LYS A 56 -16.88 -0.46 9.70
CA LYS A 56 -16.12 -1.71 9.69
C LYS A 56 -14.79 -1.60 8.94
N ASP A 57 -14.77 -0.82 7.87
CA ASP A 57 -13.52 -0.54 7.14
C ASP A 57 -12.55 0.27 8.03
N ILE A 58 -13.04 1.19 8.85
CA ILE A 58 -12.26 1.90 9.87
C ILE A 58 -11.69 0.94 10.91
N ASP A 59 -12.51 0.02 11.46
CA ASP A 59 -12.04 -0.98 12.43
C ASP A 59 -10.90 -1.83 11.84
N PHE A 60 -11.05 -2.30 10.60
CA PHE A 60 -10.00 -3.05 9.90
C PHE A 60 -8.74 -2.21 9.69
N LEU A 61 -8.87 -0.93 9.35
CA LEU A 61 -7.73 -0.03 9.19
C LEU A 61 -6.97 0.14 10.50
N ILE A 62 -7.67 0.27 11.63
CA ILE A 62 -7.08 0.35 12.97
C ILE A 62 -6.34 -0.95 13.31
N GLU A 63 -6.96 -2.11 13.09
CA GLU A 63 -6.32 -3.42 13.31
C GLU A 63 -5.10 -3.64 12.42
N SER A 64 -5.06 -3.01 11.24
CA SER A 64 -3.94 -3.10 10.31
C SER A 64 -2.79 -2.14 10.61
N LEU A 65 -2.93 -1.26 11.62
CA LEU A 65 -1.86 -0.35 12.00
C LEU A 65 -0.67 -1.16 12.57
N PRO A 66 0.57 -0.78 12.24
CA PRO A 66 1.73 -1.38 12.87
C PRO A 66 1.65 -1.17 14.39
N SER A 67 2.02 -2.21 15.15
CA SER A 67 1.91 -2.23 16.61
C SER A 67 2.61 -1.03 17.27
N GLU A 68 1.90 -0.32 18.14
CA GLU A 68 2.43 0.81 18.93
C GLU A 68 3.48 0.40 20.00
N GLU A 69 3.71 -0.89 20.22
CA GLU A 69 4.64 -1.41 21.24
C GLU A 69 6.14 -1.19 20.91
N CYS A 70 6.46 -0.57 19.77
CA CYS A 70 7.83 -0.23 19.44
C CYS A 70 8.20 1.11 20.06
N SER A 71 8.91 1.09 21.19
CA SER A 71 9.52 2.32 21.72
C SER A 71 10.41 2.95 20.63
N PRO A 72 10.53 4.28 20.57
CA PRO A 72 11.34 4.94 19.54
C PRO A 72 12.79 4.45 19.54
N GLU A 73 13.32 4.05 20.69
CA GLU A 73 14.65 3.44 20.82
C GLU A 73 14.74 2.06 20.16
N LEU A 74 13.72 1.23 20.33
CA LEU A 74 13.66 -0.11 19.72
C LEU A 74 13.51 0.00 18.19
N GLN A 75 12.76 1.01 17.73
CA GLN A 75 12.62 1.31 16.31
C GLN A 75 13.94 1.81 15.71
N ALA A 76 14.65 2.72 16.39
CA ALA A 76 15.96 3.18 15.96
C ALA A 76 16.99 2.05 15.89
N ALA A 77 16.99 1.15 16.88
CA ALA A 77 17.86 -0.04 16.86
C ALA A 77 17.52 -0.97 15.68
N SER A 78 16.23 -1.17 15.39
CA SER A 78 15.76 -1.97 14.26
C SER A 78 16.16 -1.35 12.92
N LEU A 79 16.08 -0.02 12.79
CA LEU A 79 16.53 0.71 11.60
C LEU A 79 18.04 0.55 11.38
N HIS A 80 18.86 0.73 12.42
CA HIS A 80 20.30 0.52 12.31
C HIS A 80 20.67 -0.91 11.89
N LYS A 81 19.96 -1.91 12.43
CA LYS A 81 20.14 -3.31 12.01
C LYS A 81 19.80 -3.49 10.53
N LEU A 82 18.67 -2.94 10.08
CA LEU A 82 18.23 -3.03 8.69
C LEU A 82 19.19 -2.32 7.73
N GLU A 83 19.75 -1.17 8.12
CA GLU A 83 20.78 -0.46 7.36
C GLU A 83 22.06 -1.30 7.21
N ALA A 84 22.50 -1.95 8.30
CA ALA A 84 23.67 -2.81 8.26
C ALA A 84 23.45 -4.05 7.36
N GLU A 85 22.27 -4.67 7.44
CA GLU A 85 21.87 -5.79 6.58
C GLU A 85 21.78 -5.37 5.11
N SER A 86 21.16 -4.21 4.83
CA SER A 86 21.07 -3.62 3.50
C SER A 86 22.45 -3.35 2.90
N SER A 87 23.35 -2.74 3.67
CA SER A 87 24.74 -2.48 3.25
C SER A 87 25.49 -3.78 2.96
N ALA A 88 25.35 -4.80 3.82
CA ALA A 88 25.98 -6.10 3.59
C ALA A 88 25.42 -6.83 2.35
N ALA A 89 24.11 -6.76 2.12
CA ALA A 89 23.49 -7.30 0.92
C ALA A 89 23.95 -6.56 -0.35
N GLY A 90 24.07 -5.23 -0.28
CA GLY A 90 24.61 -4.39 -1.37
C GLY A 90 26.03 -4.79 -1.76
N ARG A 91 26.94 -4.96 -0.79
CA ARG A 91 28.32 -5.43 -1.07
C ARG A 91 28.34 -6.80 -1.74
N LYS A 92 27.52 -7.75 -1.26
CA LYS A 92 27.42 -9.08 -1.87
C LYS A 92 26.92 -9.00 -3.31
N LEU A 93 26.00 -8.09 -3.59
CA LEU A 93 25.50 -7.84 -4.94
C LEU A 93 26.60 -7.25 -5.83
N GLU A 94 27.33 -6.24 -5.36
CA GLU A 94 28.46 -5.64 -6.09
C GLU A 94 29.52 -6.68 -6.45
N GLU A 95 29.92 -7.52 -5.50
CA GLU A 95 30.87 -8.59 -5.76
C GLU A 95 30.33 -9.61 -6.78
N ALA A 96 29.04 -9.95 -6.72
CA ALA A 96 28.42 -10.87 -7.66
C ALA A 96 28.38 -10.27 -9.08
N VAL A 97 28.05 -8.99 -9.19
CA VAL A 97 28.06 -8.25 -10.47
C VAL A 97 29.48 -8.18 -11.04
N ALA A 98 30.48 -7.80 -10.24
CA ALA A 98 31.87 -7.72 -10.68
C ALA A 98 32.41 -9.08 -11.19
N ARG A 99 32.05 -10.19 -10.51
CA ARG A 99 32.37 -11.54 -10.98
C ARG A 99 31.66 -11.87 -12.29
N GLY A 100 30.40 -11.48 -12.42
CA GLY A 100 29.60 -11.68 -13.63
C GLY A 100 30.15 -10.92 -14.83
N GLU A 101 30.54 -9.66 -14.65
CA GLU A 101 31.13 -8.81 -15.70
C GLU A 101 32.46 -9.38 -16.19
N LYS A 102 33.34 -9.82 -15.28
CA LYS A 102 34.61 -10.44 -15.66
C LYS A 102 34.40 -11.74 -16.46
N LEU A 103 33.42 -12.56 -16.07
CA LEU A 103 33.10 -13.77 -16.81
C LEU A 103 32.55 -13.45 -18.20
N LEU A 104 31.71 -12.41 -18.31
CA LEU A 104 31.18 -11.94 -19.58
C LEU A 104 32.31 -11.47 -20.52
N GLU A 105 33.28 -10.72 -20.00
CA GLU A 105 34.44 -10.26 -20.76
C GLU A 105 35.26 -11.44 -21.31
N LEU A 106 35.51 -12.48 -20.49
CA LEU A 106 36.21 -13.69 -20.93
C LEU A 106 35.45 -14.44 -22.03
N ILE A 107 34.12 -14.53 -21.93
CA ILE A 107 33.29 -15.16 -22.96
C ILE A 107 33.35 -14.33 -24.26
N GLN A 108 33.29 -12.99 -24.17
CA GLN A 108 33.40 -12.10 -25.33
C GLN A 108 34.76 -12.22 -26.02
N GLN A 109 35.86 -12.31 -25.26
CA GLN A 109 37.20 -12.55 -25.81
C GLN A 109 37.25 -13.90 -26.53
N ALA A 110 36.81 -14.99 -25.89
CA ALA A 110 36.81 -16.32 -26.51
C ALA A 110 35.96 -16.38 -27.79
N LEU A 111 34.81 -15.70 -27.82
CA LEU A 111 33.98 -15.61 -29.03
C LEU A 111 34.68 -14.84 -30.16
N THR A 112 35.39 -13.76 -29.81
CA THR A 112 36.19 -12.97 -30.77
C THR A 112 37.31 -13.82 -31.37
N ASP A 113 38.06 -14.55 -30.54
CA ASP A 113 39.15 -15.43 -30.99
C ASP A 113 38.64 -16.53 -31.95
N ILE A 114 37.49 -17.12 -31.63
CA ILE A 114 36.84 -18.11 -32.51
C ILE A 114 36.46 -17.47 -33.84
N ALA A 115 35.87 -16.27 -33.82
CA ALA A 115 35.48 -15.56 -35.04
C ALA A 115 36.70 -15.22 -35.91
N GLU A 116 37.79 -14.74 -35.32
CA GLU A 116 39.04 -14.42 -36.03
C GLU A 116 39.72 -15.66 -36.62
N SER A 117 39.77 -16.77 -35.87
CA SER A 117 40.29 -18.05 -36.37
C SER A 117 39.51 -18.54 -37.58
N ARG A 118 38.16 -18.44 -37.54
CA ARG A 118 37.30 -18.80 -38.68
C ARG A 118 37.48 -17.91 -39.90
N LEU A 119 37.78 -16.62 -39.70
CA LEU A 119 38.09 -15.69 -40.79
C LEU A 119 39.46 -15.97 -41.45
N ARG A 120 40.47 -16.35 -40.67
CA ARG A 120 41.82 -16.69 -41.18
C ARG A 120 41.92 -18.03 -41.90
N THR A 121 40.98 -18.95 -41.65
CA THR A 121 40.96 -20.30 -42.25
C THR A 121 40.17 -20.35 -43.57
N LYS A 122 39.76 -19.20 -44.12
CA LYS A 122 39.25 -19.04 -45.49
C LYS A 122 40.34 -18.44 -46.38
#